data_AF-A0A1G0H329-F1
#
_entry.id   AF-A0A1G0H329-F1
#
_cell.length_a   1.000
_cell.length_b   1.000
_cell.length_c   1.000
_cell.angle_alpha   90.00
_cell.angle_beta   90.00
_cell.angle_gamma   90.00
#
_symmetry.space_group_name_H-M   'P 1'
#
loop_
_entity.id
_entity.type
_entity.pdbx_description
1 polymer ?
#
loop_
_entity_poly.entity_id
_entity_poly.type
_entity_poly.pdbx_seq_one_letter_code
_entity_poly.pdbx_strand_id
1 'polypeptide(L)' 'MKKHYTTKEAADILRHSEQAIRRMIRNGRIHAFKIGGGPRRSPYLISEDELERLSVIGYEEQMNQINEGVGK' A
#
# COMPACT_ATOMS: atom_id res chain seq x y z
N MET A 1 10.27 -4.12 -17.47
CA MET A 1 8.87 -3.72 -17.77
C MET A 1 8.23 -3.42 -16.44
N LYS A 2 7.87 -2.17 -16.13
CA LYS A 2 7.32 -1.83 -14.80
C LYS A 2 5.93 -2.44 -14.66
N LYS A 3 5.76 -3.40 -13.74
CA LYS A 3 4.47 -4.01 -13.48
C LYS A 3 3.59 -3.05 -12.68
N HIS A 4 2.31 -3.05 -13.02
CA HIS A 4 1.28 -2.32 -12.30
C HIS A 4 0.33 -3.36 -11.71
N TYR A 5 -0.08 -3.12 -10.47
CA TYR A 5 -0.89 -4.03 -9.68
C TYR A 5 -2.20 -3.36 -9.32
N THR A 6 -3.28 -4.13 -9.31
CA THR A 6 -4.57 -3.70 -8.79
C THR A 6 -4.52 -3.55 -7.26
N THR A 7 -5.52 -2.89 -6.68
CA THR A 7 -5.65 -2.79 -5.22
C THR A 7 -5.75 -4.15 -4.53
N LYS A 8 -6.28 -5.17 -5.23
CA LYS A 8 -6.40 -6.52 -4.72
C LYS A 8 -5.05 -7.22 -4.66
N GLU A 9 -4.29 -7.20 -5.76
CA GLU A 9 -2.95 -7.80 -5.80
C GLU A 9 -1.98 -7.11 -4.83
N ALA A 10 -2.04 -5.78 -4.73
CA ALA A 10 -1.28 -5.02 -3.74
C ALA A 10 -1.61 -5.43 -2.30
N ALA A 11 -2.89 -5.71 -2.02
CA ALA A 11 -3.33 -6.17 -0.72
C ALA A 11 -2.76 -7.55 -0.38
N ASP A 12 -2.74 -8.48 -1.35
CA ASP A 12 -2.17 -9.81 -1.19
C ASP A 12 -0.64 -9.74 -0.95
N ILE A 13 0.07 -8.86 -1.68
CA ILE A 13 1.53 -8.66 -1.55
C ILE A 13 1.87 -8.05 -0.18
N LEU A 14 1.18 -6.97 0.19
CA LEU A 14 1.44 -6.23 1.43
C LEU A 14 0.78 -6.86 2.65
N ARG A 15 0.09 -8.01 2.49
CA ARG A 15 -0.65 -8.73 3.54
C ARG A 15 -1.62 -7.81 4.30
N HIS A 16 -2.29 -6.93 3.57
CA HIS A 16 -3.31 -6.02 4.09
C HIS A 16 -4.67 -6.31 3.48
N SER A 17 -5.74 -5.70 4.00
CA SER A 17 -7.04 -5.75 3.34
C SER A 17 -7.08 -4.79 2.15
N GLU A 18 -7.85 -5.12 1.11
CA GLU A 18 -8.04 -4.22 -0.03
C GLU A 18 -8.59 -2.84 0.40
N GLN A 19 -9.45 -2.81 1.43
CA GLN A 19 -9.97 -1.58 2.00
C GLN A 19 -8.88 -0.74 2.66
N ALA A 20 -7.89 -1.37 3.33
CA ALA A 20 -6.75 -0.66 3.89
C ALA A 20 -5.91 -0.02 2.78
N ILE A 21 -5.61 -0.75 1.70
CA ILE A 21 -4.89 -0.21 0.53
C ILE A 21 -5.65 1.00 -0.05
N ARG A 22 -6.97 0.88 -0.26
CA ARG A 22 -7.81 1.99 -0.74
C ARG A 22 -7.82 3.19 0.22
N ARG A 23 -7.75 2.97 1.53
CA ARG A 23 -7.64 4.05 2.53
C ARG A 23 -6.28 4.73 2.44
N MET A 24 -5.20 3.97 2.30
CA MET A 24 -3.85 4.52 2.18
C MET A 24 -3.69 5.36 0.90
N ILE A 25 -4.26 4.92 -0.23
CA ILE A 25 -4.32 5.72 -1.47
C ILE A 25 -5.08 7.04 -1.23
N ARG A 26 -6.29 6.97 -0.62
CA ARG A 26 -7.09 8.18 -0.34
C ARG A 26 -6.40 9.18 0.58
N ASN A 27 -5.61 8.68 1.52
CA ASN A 27 -4.85 9.52 2.45
C ASN A 27 -3.49 9.98 1.90
N GLY A 28 -3.18 9.66 0.63
CA GLY A 28 -1.92 10.05 -0.02
C GLY A 28 -0.70 9.27 0.41
N ARG A 29 -0.86 8.16 1.16
CA ARG A 29 0.26 7.31 1.59
C ARG A 29 0.79 6.39 0.48
N ILE A 30 -0.08 6.03 -0.46
CA ILE A 30 0.25 5.21 -1.63
C ILE A 30 -0.06 6.01 -2.88
N HIS A 31 0.95 6.18 -3.73
CA HIS A 31 0.77 6.73 -5.07
C HIS A 31 0.15 5.67 -5.99
N ALA A 32 -0.99 5.99 -6.59
CA ALA A 32 -1.69 5.09 -7.51
C ALA A 32 -2.30 5.84 -8.68
N PHE A 33 -2.29 5.21 -9.85
CA PHE A 33 -2.93 5.71 -11.06
C PHE A 33 -4.39 5.28 -11.11
N LYS A 34 -5.30 6.23 -11.28
CA LYS A 34 -6.73 5.96 -11.43
C LYS A 34 -7.03 5.64 -12.90
N ILE A 35 -7.46 4.42 -13.20
CA ILE A 35 -7.65 3.94 -14.58
C ILE A 35 -9.11 3.97 -15.08
N GLY A 36 -10.01 4.65 -14.36
CA GLY A 36 -11.39 4.78 -14.83
C GLY A 36 -12.16 5.90 -14.13
N GLY A 37 -13.02 6.57 -14.89
CA GLY A 37 -13.99 7.55 -14.40
C GLY A 37 -15.33 6.91 -14.13
N GLY A 38 -15.75 6.82 -12.87
CA GLY A 38 -17.06 6.30 -12.52
C GLY A 38 -17.37 6.52 -11.04
N PRO A 39 -18.63 6.82 -10.68
CA PRO A 39 -18.98 7.27 -9.33
C PRO A 39 -18.89 6.20 -8.24
N ARG A 40 -18.76 4.91 -8.60
CA ARG A 40 -18.86 3.82 -7.60
C ARG A 40 -17.62 2.95 -7.39
N ARG A 41 -16.76 2.71 -8.39
CA ARG A 41 -15.60 1.80 -8.24
C ARG A 41 -14.51 2.06 -9.29
N SER A 42 -13.91 3.24 -9.29
CA SER A 42 -12.73 3.45 -10.13
C SER A 42 -11.61 2.50 -9.68
N PRO A 43 -11.07 1.68 -10.60
CA PRO A 43 -9.91 0.85 -10.27
C PRO A 43 -8.67 1.73 -10.16
N TYR A 44 -7.78 1.36 -9.23
CA TYR A 44 -6.46 1.96 -9.09
C TYR A 44 -5.40 0.94 -9.52
N LEU A 45 -4.33 1.46 -10.11
CA LEU A 45 -3.10 0.74 -10.40
C LEU A 45 -1.95 1.31 -9.56
N ILE A 46 -1.22 0.43 -8.90
CA ILE A 46 -0.06 0.75 -8.06
C ILE A 46 1.18 0.18 -8.75
N SER A 47 2.24 0.96 -8.89
CA SER A 47 3.49 0.48 -9.49
C SER A 47 4.23 -0.47 -8.54
N GLU A 48 4.98 -1.41 -9.12
CA GLU A 48 5.91 -2.30 -8.39
C GLU A 48 6.82 -1.52 -7.43
N ASP A 49 7.48 -0.46 -7.93
CA ASP A 49 8.36 0.42 -7.13
C ASP A 49 7.67 0.98 -5.87
N GLU A 50 6.37 1.25 -5.95
CA GLU A 50 5.62 1.81 -4.82
C GLU A 50 5.29 0.73 -3.78
N LEU A 51 5.03 -0.50 -4.23
CA LEU A 51 4.83 -1.64 -3.34
C LEU A 51 6.13 -2.00 -2.60
N GLU A 52 7.27 -1.95 -3.29
CA GLU A 52 8.59 -2.15 -2.68
C GLU A 52 8.90 -1.06 -1.65
N ARG A 53 8.60 0.20 -1.95
CA ARG A 53 8.75 1.30 -0.98
C ARG A 53 7.95 1.05 0.30
N LEU A 54 6.72 0.57 0.17
CA LEU A 54 5.83 0.32 1.30
C LEU A 54 6.24 -0.91 2.12
N SER A 55 6.77 -1.95 1.48
CA SER A 55 7.26 -3.12 2.20
C SER A 55 8.45 -2.74 3.09
N VAL A 56 9.39 -1.94 2.59
CA VAL A 56 10.55 -1.45 3.36
C VAL A 56 10.10 -0.62 4.56
N ILE A 57 9.18 0.34 4.36
CA ILE A 57 8.69 1.21 5.44
C ILE A 57 7.92 0.40 6.51
N GLY A 58 7.10 -0.57 6.08
CA GLY A 58 6.35 -1.42 7.02
C GLY A 58 7.25 -2.23 7.96
N TYR A 59 8.43 -2.66 7.48
CA TYR A 59 9.43 -3.33 8.31
C TYR A 59 10.10 -2.37 9.30
N GLU A 60 10.47 -1.17 8.87
CA GLU A 60 11.13 -0.18 9.73
C GLU A 60 10.22 0.31 10.87
N GLU A 61 8.94 0.57 10.58
CA GLU A 61 7.96 0.98 11.59
C GLU A 61 7.67 -0.15 12.61
N GLN A 62 7.63 -1.42 12.17
CA GLN A 62 7.49 -2.57 13.07
C GLN A 62 8.71 -2.75 13.97
N MET A 63 9.93 -2.62 13.43
CA MET A 63 11.16 -2.74 14.21
C MET A 63 11.30 -1.62 15.24
N ASN A 64 10.91 -0.39 14.89
CA ASN A 64 11.00 0.73 15.81
C ASN A 64 10.05 0.56 17.02
N GLN A 65 8.83 0.04 16.80
CA GLN A 65 7.89 -0.25 17.89
C GLN A 65 8.37 -1.38 18.84
N ILE A 66 9.05 -2.39 18.30
CA ILE A 66 9.64 -3.47 19.12
C ILE A 66 10.76 -2.90 20.00
N ASN A 67 11.62 -2.06 19.45
CA ASN A 67 12.73 -1.46 20.21
C ASN A 67 12.24 -0.49 21.30
N GLU A 68 11.17 0.27 21.06
CA GLU A 68 10.58 1.17 22.08
C GLU A 68 9.80 0.41 23.17
N GLY A 69 9.27 -0.79 22.87
CA GLY A 69 8.52 -1.60 23.82
C GLY A 69 9.37 -2.42 24.80
N VAL A 70 10.63 -2.67 24.49
CA VAL A 70 11.55 -3.49 25.32
C VAL A 70 12.31 -2.64 26.36
N GLY A 71 12.17 -1.31 26.32
CA GLY A 71 12.85 -0.38 27.22
C GLY A 71 12.06 0.07 28.46
N LYS A 72 10.97 -0.60 28.83
CA LYS A 72 10.17 -0.28 30.04
C LYS A 72 10.22 -1.38 31.09
#